data_AF-A0A7I9Y425-F1
#
_entry.id   AF-A0A7I9Y425-F1
#
_cell.length_a   1.000
_cell.length_b   1.000
_cell.length_c   1.000
_cell.angle_alpha   90.00
_cell.angle_beta   90.00
_cell.angle_gamma   90.00
#
_symmetry.space_group_name_H-M   'P 1'
#
loop_
_entity.id
_entity.type
_entity.pdbx_description
1 polymer ?
#
loop_
_entity_poly.entity_id
_entity_poly.type
_entity_poly.pdbx_seq_one_letter_code
_entity_poly.pdbx_strand_id
1 'polypeptide(L)'
;MSPADRAWLTLAGGVLAWDMLGAETLSAAAGRYHQRRPWLTRVVVAHLAAHLLGVVPPVADPPHWLTRPKRSIRAVLPALSGA
;
A
#
# COMPACT_ATOMS: atom_id res chain seq x y z
N MET A 1 15.76 -10.16 -8.21
CA MET A 1 14.40 -9.89 -7.72
C MET A 1 14.12 -8.41 -7.80
N SER A 2 12.98 -8.06 -8.39
CA SER A 2 12.49 -6.69 -8.44
C SER A 2 12.12 -6.18 -7.02
N PRO A 3 12.07 -4.86 -6.80
CA PRO A 3 11.52 -4.32 -5.55
C PRO A 3 10.08 -4.80 -5.26
N ALA A 4 9.27 -5.02 -6.30
CA ALA A 4 7.92 -5.55 -6.16
C ALA A 4 7.92 -7.00 -5.64
N ASP A 5 8.82 -7.84 -6.15
CA ASP A 5 8.96 -9.23 -5.68
C ASP A 5 9.31 -9.26 -4.19
N ARG A 6 10.20 -8.36 -3.75
CA ARG A 6 10.59 -8.23 -2.34
C ARG A 6 9.41 -7.81 -1.47
N ALA A 7 8.59 -6.86 -1.94
CA ALA A 7 7.40 -6.43 -1.22
C ALA A 7 6.40 -7.58 -1.03
N TRP A 8 6.18 -8.38 -2.08
CA TRP A 8 5.33 -9.57 -2.00
C TRP A 8 5.89 -10.64 -1.05
N LEU A 9 7.20 -10.92 -1.09
CA LEU A 9 7.81 -11.84 -0.15
C LEU A 9 7.73 -11.34 1.30
N THR A 10 7.91 -10.04 1.53
CA THR A 10 7.76 -9.46 2.87
C THR A 10 6.33 -9.60 3.37
N LEU A 11 5.33 -9.36 2.52
CA LEU A 11 3.92 -9.56 2.87
C LEU A 11 3.66 -11.03 3.25
N ALA A 12 4.06 -11.97 2.39
CA ALA A 12 3.89 -13.40 2.64
C ALA A 12 4.62 -13.85 3.91
N GLY A 13 5.86 -13.40 4.10
CA GLY A 13 6.64 -13.69 5.30
C GLY A 13 5.99 -13.15 6.58
N GLY A 14 5.39 -11.95 6.53
CA GLY A 14 4.66 -11.39 7.67
C GLY A 14 3.42 -12.20 8.04
N VAL A 15 2.65 -12.67 7.04
CA VAL A 15 1.50 -13.57 7.27
C VAL A 15 1.96 -14.88 7.91
N LEU A 16 3.01 -15.51 7.37
CA LEU A 16 3.55 -16.76 7.91
C LEU A 16 4.10 -16.58 9.32
N ALA A 17 4.85 -15.51 9.58
CA ALA A 17 5.38 -15.22 10.91
C ALA A 17 4.25 -15.02 11.93
N TRP A 18 3.17 -14.33 11.56
CA TRP A 18 1.99 -14.22 12.41
C TRP A 18 1.38 -15.59 12.71
N ASP A 19 1.11 -16.37 11.67
CA ASP A 19 0.43 -17.67 11.80
C ASP A 19 1.26 -18.69 12.61
N MET A 20 2.60 -18.60 12.57
CA MET A 20 3.49 -19.49 13.32
C MET A 20 3.72 -19.05 14.76
N LEU A 21 3.70 -17.74 15.04
CA LEU A 21 4.04 -17.19 16.37
C LEU A 21 2.81 -16.79 17.19
N GLY A 22 1.66 -16.59 16.54
CA GLY A 22 0.42 -16.16 17.16
C GLY A 22 -0.34 -17.32 17.82
N ALA A 23 -1.16 -16.99 18.81
CA ALA A 23 -2.14 -17.93 19.39
C ALA A 23 -3.28 -18.28 18.40
N GLU A 24 -3.36 -17.58 17.28
CA GLU A 24 -4.36 -17.77 16.23
C GLU A 24 -3.84 -17.31 14.87
N THR A 25 -4.42 -17.87 13.81
CA THR A 25 -4.10 -17.46 12.45
C THR A 25 -4.63 -16.06 12.14
N LEU A 26 -3.93 -15.35 11.26
CA LEU A 26 -4.32 -14.06 10.74
C LEU A 26 -5.69 -14.12 10.09
N SER A 27 -6.00 -15.23 9.42
CA SER A 27 -7.32 -15.48 8.81
C SER A 27 -8.44 -15.55 9.86
N ALA A 28 -8.20 -16.21 10.99
CA ALA A 28 -9.18 -16.27 12.08
C ALA A 28 -9.34 -14.91 12.77
N ALA A 29 -8.24 -14.21 13.02
CA ALA A 29 -8.24 -12.85 13.57
C ALA A 29 -9.02 -11.88 12.67
N ALA A 30 -8.75 -11.93 11.36
CA ALA A 30 -9.45 -11.15 10.35
C ALA A 30 -10.95 -11.49 10.29
N GLY A 31 -11.30 -12.78 10.37
CA GLY A 31 -12.70 -13.22 10.42
C GLY A 31 -13.45 -12.66 11.62
N ARG A 32 -12.84 -12.68 12.82
CA ARG A 32 -13.46 -12.07 14.01
C ARG A 32 -13.55 -10.55 13.90
N TYR A 33 -12.53 -9.90 13.35
CA TYR A 33 -12.57 -8.46 13.15
C TYR A 33 -13.66 -8.08 12.15
N HIS A 34 -13.85 -8.87 11.09
CA HIS A 34 -14.93 -8.71 10.12
C HIS A 34 -16.31 -8.84 10.75
N GLN A 35 -16.51 -9.84 11.63
CA GLN A 35 -17.77 -9.96 12.37
C GLN A 35 -18.04 -8.74 13.27
N ARG A 36 -17.01 -8.21 13.93
CA ARG A 36 -17.13 -7.04 14.81
C ARG A 36 -17.33 -5.72 14.07
N ARG A 37 -16.69 -5.56 12.90
CA ARG A 37 -16.69 -4.30 12.12
C ARG A 37 -16.82 -4.57 10.61
N PRO A 38 -17.96 -5.09 10.16
CA PRO A 38 -18.09 -5.66 8.81
C PRO A 38 -17.83 -4.65 7.69
N TRP A 39 -18.39 -3.45 7.82
CA TRP A 39 -18.22 -2.39 6.82
C TRP A 39 -16.79 -1.88 6.76
N LEU A 40 -16.15 -1.67 7.91
CA LEU A 40 -14.77 -1.20 7.97
C LEU A 40 -13.83 -2.21 7.29
N THR A 41 -13.95 -3.49 7.63
CA THR A 41 -13.11 -4.54 7.02
C THR A 41 -13.35 -4.64 5.51
N ARG A 42 -14.62 -4.61 5.07
CA ARG A 42 -14.95 -4.65 3.64
C ARG A 42 -14.34 -3.47 2.88
N VAL A 43 -14.46 -2.26 3.42
CA VAL A 43 -13.89 -1.05 2.79
C VAL A 43 -12.37 -1.14 2.70
N VAL A 44 -11.69 -1.54 3.78
CA VAL A 44 -10.23 -1.67 3.80
C VAL A 44 -9.75 -2.74 2.80
N VAL A 45 -10.38 -3.92 2.79
CA VAL A 45 -10.03 -5.00 1.87
C VAL A 45 -10.29 -4.60 0.42
N ALA A 46 -11.46 -4.02 0.12
CA ALA A 46 -11.79 -3.56 -1.22
C ALA A 46 -10.81 -2.47 -1.70
N HIS A 47 -10.46 -1.53 -0.83
CA HIS A 47 -9.49 -0.49 -1.14
C HIS A 47 -8.09 -1.06 -1.44
N LEU A 48 -7.59 -1.95 -0.59
CA LEU A 48 -6.28 -2.60 -0.80
C LEU A 48 -6.26 -3.43 -2.08
N ALA A 49 -7.32 -4.21 -2.35
CA ALA A 49 -7.42 -4.99 -3.58
C ALA A 49 -7.43 -4.08 -4.81
N ALA A 50 -8.23 -3.02 -4.79
CA ALA A 50 -8.29 -2.06 -5.89
C ALA A 50 -6.95 -1.33 -6.10
N HIS A 51 -6.25 -0.97 -5.01
CA HIS A 51 -4.92 -0.34 -5.06
C HIS A 51 -3.89 -1.29 -5.71
N LEU A 52 -3.82 -2.54 -5.24
CA LEU A 52 -2.88 -3.54 -5.75
C LEU A 52 -3.15 -3.93 -7.21
N LEU A 53 -4.42 -3.90 -7.63
CA LEU A 53 -4.82 -4.14 -9.03
C LEU A 53 -4.66 -2.91 -9.92
N GLY A 54 -4.25 -1.75 -9.38
CA GLY A 54 -4.12 -0.51 -10.15
C GLY A 54 -5.44 0.06 -10.66
N VAL A 55 -6.56 -0.31 -10.04
CA VAL A 55 -7.93 0.11 -10.43
C VAL A 55 -8.27 1.46 -9.81
N VAL A 56 -7.62 1.83 -8.71
CA VAL A 56 -7.87 3.12 -8.02
C VAL A 56 -7.20 4.26 -8.79
N PRO A 57 -7.95 5.31 -9.18
CA PRO A 57 -7.35 6.50 -9.78
C PRO A 57 -6.37 7.16 -8.79
N PRO A 58 -5.25 7.75 -9.24
CA PRO A 58 -4.25 8.39 -8.37
C PRO A 58 -4.79 9.45 -7.39
N VAL A 59 -5.95 10.03 -7.70
CA VAL A 59 -6.63 11.05 -6.90
C VAL A 59 -7.34 10.45 -5.67
N ALA A 60 -7.63 9.14 -5.68
CA ALA A 60 -8.33 8.44 -4.62
C ALA A 60 -7.47 7.36 -3.93
N ASP A 61 -6.14 7.41 -4.14
CA ASP A 61 -5.16 6.46 -3.63
C ASP A 61 -4.24 7.13 -2.58
N PRO A 62 -4.57 7.04 -1.28
CA PRO A 62 -3.75 7.62 -0.21
C PRO A 62 -2.30 7.11 -0.19
N PRO A 63 -2.01 5.81 -0.40
CA PRO A 63 -0.64 5.33 -0.63
C PRO A 63 0.09 6.06 -1.77
N HIS A 64 -0.62 6.40 -2.86
CA HIS A 64 -0.03 7.16 -3.96
C HIS A 64 0.34 8.59 -3.54
N TRP A 65 -0.38 9.20 -2.60
CA TRP A 65 -0.06 10.56 -2.10
C TRP A 65 1.18 10.56 -1.20
N LEU A 66 1.35 9.52 -0.38
CA LEU A 66 2.51 9.35 0.50
C LEU A 66 3.81 9.09 -0.26
N THR A 67 3.72 8.56 -1.48
CA THR A 67 4.87 8.16 -2.30
C THR A 67 5.20 9.14 -3.42
N ARG A 68 4.44 10.23 -3.60
CA ARG A 68 4.85 11.30 -4.52
C ARG A 68 6.13 11.95 -3.97
N PRO A 69 7.28 11.85 -4.65
CA PRO A 69 8.36 12.78 -4.37
C PRO A 69 7.80 14.17 -4.64
N LYS A 70 7.94 15.11 -3.69
CA LYS A 70 7.86 16.54 -4.02
C LYS A 70 8.96 16.77 -5.06
N ARG A 71 8.62 16.67 -6.36
CA ARG A 71 9.50 17.12 -7.44
C ARG A 71 9.63 18.61 -7.24
N SER A 72 10.65 18.98 -6.46
CA SER A 72 11.02 20.36 -6.21
C SER A 72 11.19 21.02 -7.57
N ILE A 73 10.49 22.13 -7.74
CA ILE A 73 10.57 23.05 -8.86
C ILE A 73 12.05 23.44 -9.02
N ARG A 74 12.79 22.72 -9.87
CA ARG A 74 14.16 23.07 -10.26
C ARG A 74 14.39 22.85 -11.74
N ALA A 75 13.36 23.13 -12.54
CA ALA A 75 13.42 23.11 -14.00
C ALA A 75 12.81 24.38 -14.61
N VAL A 76 12.96 25.54 -13.95
CA VAL A 76 12.61 26.86 -14.53
C VAL A 76 13.72 27.87 -14.30
N LEU A 77 14.96 27.52 -14.65
CA LEU A 77 15.97 28.51 -15.01
C LEU A 77 17.10 27.86 -15.81
N PRO A 78 16.88 27.50 -17.09
CA PRO A 78 17.96 27.47 -18.05
C PRO A 78 18.13 28.86 -18.68
N ALA A 79 19.36 29.35 -18.67
CA ALA A 79 19.93 30.26 -19.67
C ALA A 79 19.31 31.66 -19.81
N LEU A 80 19.62 32.58 -18.89
CA LEU A 80 19.78 34.01 -19.19
C LEU A 80 20.97 34.59 -18.40
N SER A 81 22.16 34.03 -18.65
CA SER A 81 23.44 34.63 -18.23
C SER A 81 24.46 34.57 -19.37
N GLY A 82 23.99 34.94 -20.56
CA GLY A 82 24.78 35.00 -21.78
C GLY A 82 24.11 35.94 -22.77
N ALA A 83 24.17 37.23 -22.48
CA ALA A 83 23.99 38.34 -23.41
C ALA A 83 24.72 39.56 -22.84
#